data_AF-A0A7X4CJT8-F1
#
_entry.id   AF-A0A7X4CJT8-F1
#
_cell.length_a   1.000
_cell.length_b   1.000
_cell.length_c   1.000
_cell.angle_alpha   90.00
_cell.angle_beta   90.00
_cell.angle_gamma   90.00
#
_symmetry.space_group_name_H-M   'P 1'
#
loop_
_entity.id
_entity.type
_entity.pdbx_description
1 polymer ?
#
loop_
_entity_poly.entity_id
_entity_poly.type
_entity_poly.pdbx_seq_one_letter_code
_entity_poly.pdbx_strand_id
1 'polypeptide(L)' 'MIDEQEVWEKGHEIPNVNPDIWRKDDEGNIIRRDKRGSDDSDGWEVDHVTPKSKGGSDDIDNLRPLQS' A
#
# COMPACT_ATOMS: atom_id res chain seq x y z
N MET A 1 8.15 14.24 3.73
CA MET A 1 6.76 13.96 3.30
C MET A 1 6.79 12.57 2.71
N ILE A 2 5.88 11.69 3.11
CA ILE A 2 5.73 10.38 2.47
C ILE A 2 5.13 10.63 1.09
N ASP A 3 5.75 10.12 0.04
CA ASP A 3 5.16 10.14 -1.29
C ASP A 3 4.22 8.93 -1.42
N GLU A 4 2.92 9.21 -1.43
CA GLU A 4 1.89 8.19 -1.56
C GLU A 4 1.99 7.43 -2.89
N GLN A 5 2.41 8.12 -3.97
CA GLN A 5 2.56 7.48 -5.28
C GLN A 5 3.66 6.42 -5.23
N GLU A 6 4.80 6.73 -4.62
CA GLU A 6 5.91 5.78 -4.47
C GLU A 6 5.49 4.56 -3.65
N VAL A 7 4.70 4.75 -2.58
CA VAL A 7 4.17 3.63 -1.78
C VAL A 7 3.17 2.80 -2.59
N TRP A 8 2.21 3.44 -3.28
CA TRP A 8 1.23 2.76 -4.12
C TRP A 8 1.91 1.87 -5.17
N GLU A 9 2.98 2.36 -5.79
CA GLU A 9 3.73 1.64 -6.81
C GLU A 9 4.42 0.36 -6.31
N LYS A 10 4.56 0.16 -5.00
CA LYS A 10 5.05 -1.08 -4.39
C LYS A 10 4.00 -2.19 -4.33
N GLY A 11 2.72 -1.87 -4.48
CA GLY A 11 1.67 -2.88 -4.59
C GLY A 11 1.82 -3.71 -5.86
N HIS A 12 1.43 -4.97 -5.82
CA HIS A 12 1.57 -5.92 -6.92
C HIS A 12 0.52 -5.66 -8.01
N GLU A 13 0.96 -5.64 -9.26
CA GLU A 13 0.05 -5.53 -10.40
C GLU A 13 -0.85 -6.78 -10.52
N ILE A 14 -2.11 -6.56 -10.87
CA ILE A 14 -3.07 -7.65 -11.11
C ILE A 14 -3.15 -7.87 -12.62
N PRO A 15 -2.94 -9.10 -13.13
CA PRO A 15 -3.03 -9.37 -14.56
C PRO A 15 -4.36 -8.94 -15.17
N ASN A 16 -4.31 -8.24 -16.30
CA ASN A 16 -5.47 -7.73 -17.05
C ASN A 16 -6.34 -6.69 -16.30
N VAL A 17 -5.79 -6.01 -15.29
CA VAL A 17 -6.45 -4.91 -14.57
C VAL A 17 -5.56 -3.66 -14.65
N ASN A 18 -6.15 -2.47 -14.66
CA ASN A 18 -5.39 -1.22 -14.68
C ASN A 18 -4.65 -1.01 -13.34
N PRO A 19 -3.30 -1.02 -13.31
CA PRO A 19 -2.50 -0.89 -12.09
C PRO A 19 -2.52 0.52 -11.48
N ASP A 20 -3.02 1.53 -12.21
CA ASP A 20 -3.23 2.88 -11.68
C ASP A 20 -4.47 2.95 -10.79
N ILE A 21 -5.37 1.96 -10.90
CA ILE A 21 -6.63 1.89 -10.15
C ILE A 21 -6.57 0.77 -9.11
N TRP A 22 -6.06 -0.41 -9.49
CA TRP A 22 -6.12 -1.61 -8.66
C TRP A 22 -4.76 -2.28 -8.55
N ARG A 23 -4.40 -2.66 -7.33
CA ARG A 23 -3.20 -3.45 -7.03
C ARG A 23 -3.53 -4.47 -5.94
N LYS A 24 -2.57 -5.34 -5.64
CA LYS A 24 -2.58 -6.15 -4.42
C LYS A 24 -1.55 -5.65 -3.43
N ASP A 25 -1.86 -5.69 -2.15
CA ASP A 25 -0.84 -5.55 -1.11
C ASP A 25 0.02 -6.83 -1.00
N ASP A 26 1.02 -6.79 -0.12
CA ASP A 26 1.92 -7.93 0.14
C ASP A 26 1.21 -9.15 0.78
N GLU A 27 -0.01 -8.98 1.29
CA GLU A 27 -0.82 -10.03 1.88
C GLU A 27 -1.79 -10.66 0.85
N GLY A 28 -1.84 -10.09 -0.35
CA GLY A 28 -2.66 -10.55 -1.47
C GLY A 28 -4.06 -9.96 -1.53
N ASN A 29 -4.39 -9.02 -0.64
CA ASN A 29 -5.66 -8.29 -0.64
C ASN A 29 -5.69 -7.30 -1.80
N ILE A 30 -6.87 -7.11 -2.40
CA ILE A 30 -7.06 -6.12 -3.46
C ILE A 30 -7.24 -4.74 -2.81
N ILE A 31 -6.49 -3.77 -3.32
CA ILE A 31 -6.56 -2.37 -2.89
C ILE A 31 -6.87 -1.48 -4.09
N ARG A 32 -7.57 -0.37 -3.84
CA ARG A 32 -7.98 0.58 -4.87
C ARG A 32 -7.38 1.96 -4.61
N ARG A 33 -6.82 2.57 -5.65
CA ARG A 33 -6.01 3.80 -5.51
C ARG A 33 -6.75 4.94 -4.82
N ASP A 34 -8.00 5.18 -5.20
CA ASP A 34 -8.86 6.25 -4.67
C ASP A 34 -9.53 5.92 -3.32
N LYS A 35 -9.25 4.75 -2.74
CA LYS A 35 -9.78 4.28 -1.45
C LYS A 35 -8.77 4.39 -0.30
N ARG A 36 -7.78 5.27 -0.44
CA ARG A 36 -6.82 5.50 0.64
C ARG A 36 -7.51 6.03 1.90
N GLY A 37 -7.24 5.41 3.05
CA GLY A 37 -7.82 5.74 4.35
C GLY A 37 -9.30 5.42 4.50
N SER A 38 -9.80 4.50 3.67
CA SER A 38 -11.16 3.96 3.77
C SER A 38 -11.15 2.63 4.52
N ASP A 39 -12.18 2.37 5.34
CA ASP A 39 -12.44 1.07 5.99
C ASP A 39 -13.17 0.08 5.05
N ASP A 40 -13.15 0.34 3.74
CA ASP A 40 -13.78 -0.54 2.75
C ASP A 40 -12.88 -1.74 2.49
N SER A 41 -13.44 -2.83 1.96
CA SER A 41 -12.65 -4.06 1.67
C SER A 41 -11.51 -3.85 0.66
N ASP A 42 -11.55 -2.77 -0.12
CA ASP A 42 -10.51 -2.34 -1.06
C ASP A 42 -9.79 -1.05 -0.62
N GLY A 43 -10.01 -0.62 0.63
CA GLY A 43 -9.30 0.47 1.26
C GLY A 43 -7.87 0.09 1.62
N TRP A 44 -7.01 1.10 1.72
CA TRP A 44 -5.59 0.88 2.05
C TRP A 44 -4.98 2.08 2.76
N GLU A 45 -3.89 1.82 3.47
CA GLU A 45 -3.10 2.77 4.22
C GLU A 45 -1.61 2.61 3.90
N VAL A 46 -0.82 3.62 4.26
CA VAL A 46 0.64 3.49 4.26
C VAL A 46 1.05 2.79 5.56
N ASP A 47 1.62 1.59 5.44
CA ASP A 47 2.08 0.78 6.55
C ASP A 47 3.61 0.62 6.56
N HIS A 48 4.18 0.36 7.74
CA HIS A 48 5.59 0.04 7.89
C HIS A 48 5.81 -1.48 7.85
N VAL A 49 6.64 -1.96 6.92
CA VAL A 49 7.05 -3.37 6.85
C VAL A 49 7.70 -3.81 8.17
N THR A 50 8.66 -3.01 8.66
CA THR A 50 9.16 -3.12 10.03
C THR A 50 8.53 -2.02 10.88
N PRO A 51 7.74 -2.35 11.92
CA PRO A 51 7.13 -1.33 12.77
C PRO A 51 8.17 -0.42 13.43
N LYS A 52 7.82 0.87 13.63
CA LYS A 52 8.68 1.82 14.35
C LYS A 52 9.12 1.34 15.73
N SER A 53 8.22 0.65 16.45
CA SER A 53 8.51 0.06 17.76
C SER A 53 9.61 -1.01 17.73
N LYS A 54 9.92 -1.55 16.55
CA LYS A 54 10.99 -2.52 16.30
C LYS A 54 12.18 -1.91 15.54
N GLY A 55 12.24 -0.57 15.43
CA GLY A 55 13.34 0.14 14.79
C GLY A 55 13.18 0.38 13.28
N GLY A 56 11.98 0.21 12.72
CA GLY A 56 11.73 0.58 11.33
C GLY A 56 11.75 2.09 11.08
N SER A 57 12.18 2.50 9.90
CA SER A 57 12.26 3.89 9.47
C SER A 57 11.03 4.33 8.65
N ASP A 58 10.90 5.64 8.42
CA ASP A 58 9.93 6.21 7.48
C ASP A 58 10.48 6.26 6.03
N ASP A 59 11.58 5.56 5.75
CA ASP A 59 12.15 5.52 4.41
C ASP A 59 11.25 4.70 3.49
N ILE A 60 11.16 5.09 2.22
CA ILE A 60 10.28 4.46 1.23
C ILE A 60 10.50 2.94 1.12
N ASP A 61 11.73 2.47 1.36
CA ASP A 61 12.06 1.04 1.37
C ASP A 61 11.32 0.26 2.46
N ASN A 62 11.03 0.89 3.60
CA ASN A 62 10.31 0.29 4.73
C ASN A 62 8.80 0.56 4.72
N LEU A 63 8.28 1.29 3.71
CA LEU A 63 6.85 1.57 3.58
C LEU A 63 6.19 0.63 2.58
N ARG A 64 4.93 0.27 2.78
CA ARG A 64 4.13 -0.52 1.83
C ARG A 64 2.68 -0.06 1.82
N PRO A 65 1.95 -0.26 0.72
CA PRO A 65 0.50 -0.15 0.76
C PRO A 65 -0.03 -1.43 1.44
N LEU A 66 -0.91 -1.27 2.42
CA LEU A 66 -1.54 -2.39 3.10
C LEU A 66 -3.04 -2.13 3.19
N GLN A 67 -3.86 -3.15 2.95
CA GLN A 67 -5.29 -3.06 3.19
C GLN A 67 -5.56 -2.68 4.67
N SER A 68 -6.47 -1.74 4.89
CA SER A 68 -6.88 -1.31 6.24
C SER A 68 -7.97 -2.19 6.84
#